data_AF-A0A920H7T6-F1
#
_entry.id   AF-A0A920H7T6-F1
#
_cell.length_a   1.000
_cell.length_b   1.000
_cell.length_c   1.000
_cell.angle_alpha   90.00
_cell.angle_beta   90.00
_cell.angle_gamma   90.00
#
_symmetry.space_group_name_H-M   'P 1'
#
loop_
_entity.id
_entity.type
_entity.pdbx_description
1 polymer ?
#
loop_
_entity_poly.entity_id
_entity_poly.type
_entity_poly.pdbx_seq_one_letter_code
_entity_poly.pdbx_strand_id
1 'polypeptide(L)' 'MIRFFAILIERGKNLLVLSRRRDQTLVIGDNVEVTVLEIKGGQVRLGINAPKAVPVHRGEIHAKVIEES' A
#
# COMPACT_ATOMS: atom_id res chain seq x y z
N MET A 1 12.55 -21.78 8.01
CA MET A 1 11.65 -21.26 6.95
C MET A 1 10.70 -20.28 7.63
N ILE A 2 10.50 -19.07 7.09
CA ILE A 2 9.95 -17.87 7.76
C ILE A 2 11.05 -17.00 8.41
N ARG A 3 11.75 -16.22 7.58
CA ARG A 3 12.37 -14.95 7.96
C ARG A 3 11.94 -13.92 6.92
N PHE A 4 10.77 -13.31 7.12
CA PHE A 4 10.24 -12.23 6.28
C PHE A 4 10.12 -10.93 7.10
N PHE A 5 11.20 -10.58 7.80
CA PHE A 5 11.40 -9.23 8.31
C PHE A 5 12.35 -8.55 7.33
N ALA A 6 11.79 -7.83 6.35
CA ALA A 6 12.57 -7.01 5.44
C ALA A 6 12.30 -5.54 5.77
N ILE A 7 13.29 -4.90 6.38
CA ILE A 7 13.40 -3.44 6.43
C ILE A 7 14.32 -3.07 5.27
N LEU A 8 13.86 -2.22 4.36
CA LEU A 8 14.67 -1.64 3.28
C LEU A 8 14.71 -0.13 3.50
N ILE A 9 15.81 0.38 4.05
CA ILE A 9 16.04 1.82 4.21
C ILE A 9 16.81 2.30 2.99
N GLU A 10 16.09 2.81 1.98
CA GLU A 10 16.67 3.68 0.96
C GLU A 10 16.64 5.13 1.47
N ARG A 11 17.76 5.85 1.33
CA ARG A 11 18.03 7.17 1.92
C ARG A 11 16.81 8.11 1.85
N GLY A 12 16.20 8.40 3.01
CA GLY A 12 15.12 9.38 3.15
C GLY A 12 13.69 8.87 3.06
N LYS A 13 13.44 7.57 2.85
CA LYS A 13 12.07 6.99 2.80
C LYS A 13 11.89 5.90 3.86
N ASN A 14 10.88 6.05 4.72
CA ASN A 14 10.46 5.02 5.67
C ASN A 14 9.58 3.98 4.94
N LEU A 15 10.20 2.99 4.30
CA LEU A 15 9.50 1.91 3.63
C LEU A 15 9.37 0.69 4.55
N LEU A 16 8.13 0.33 4.88
CA LEU A 16 7.82 -0.90 5.59
C LEU A 16 7.40 -1.98 4.60
N VAL A 17 8.14 -3.09 4.55
CA VAL A 17 7.85 -4.22 3.64
C VAL A 17 7.18 -5.34 4.43
N LEU A 18 5.94 -5.66 4.06
CA LEU A 18 5.15 -6.73 4.68
C LEU A 18 4.61 -7.67 3.60
N SER A 19 4.70 -8.98 3.83
CA SER A 19 4.03 -9.97 2.98
C SER A 19 2.61 -10.21 3.51
N ARG A 20 1.60 -10.07 2.64
CA ARG A 20 0.18 -10.37 2.93
C ARG A 20 -0.34 -11.44 1.98
N ARG A 21 -1.19 -12.33 2.49
CA ARG A 21 -1.95 -13.32 1.71
C ARG A 21 -3.32 -12.75 1.34
N ARG A 22 -4.06 -13.45 0.47
CA ARG A 22 -5.47 -13.16 0.17
C ARG A 22 -6.28 -13.06 1.47
N ASP A 23 -7.23 -12.13 1.49
CA ASP A 23 -8.14 -11.80 2.58
C ASP A 23 -7.44 -11.27 3.85
N GLN A 24 -6.13 -10.99 3.78
CA GLN A 24 -5.44 -10.29 4.85
C GLN A 24 -5.50 -8.77 4.66
N THR A 25 -5.66 -8.08 5.78
CA THR A 25 -5.72 -6.63 5.87
C THR A 25 -4.48 -6.09 6.58
N LEU A 26 -4.02 -4.92 6.17
CA LEU A 26 -3.10 -4.07 6.91
C LEU A 26 -3.78 -2.72 7.18
N VAL A 27 -3.40 -2.09 8.28
CA VAL A 27 -3.96 -0.80 8.72
C VAL A 27 -2.84 0.24 8.73
N ILE A 28 -3.12 1.43 8.23
CA ILE A 28 -2.20 2.58 8.17
C ILE A 28 -2.81 3.71 8.99
N GLY A 29 -2.10 4.15 10.04
CA GLY A 29 -2.66 5.09 11.02
C GLY A 29 -3.91 4.51 11.69
N ASP A 30 -4.93 5.34 11.89
CA ASP A 30 -6.15 4.94 12.59
C ASP A 30 -7.36 4.71 11.67
N ASN A 31 -7.29 5.13 10.40
CA ASN A 31 -8.47 5.24 9.54
C ASN A 31 -8.29 4.69 8.11
N VAL A 32 -7.13 4.11 7.78
CA VAL A 32 -6.88 3.56 6.45
C VAL A 32 -6.65 2.06 6.54
N GLU A 33 -7.46 1.28 5.85
CA GLU A 33 -7.34 -0.18 5.78
C GLU A 33 -7.10 -0.60 4.34
N VAL A 34 -6.12 -1.49 4.14
CA VAL A 34 -5.78 -2.05 2.83
C VAL A 34 -5.91 -3.56 2.91
N THR A 35 -6.81 -4.12 2.12
CA THR A 35 -7.13 -5.55 2.10
C THR A 35 -6.75 -6.18 0.77
N VAL A 36 -6.10 -7.34 0.81
CA VAL A 36 -5.79 -8.12 -0.40
C VAL A 36 -7.00 -8.94 -0.80
N LEU A 37 -7.75 -8.48 -1.81
CA LEU A 37 -8.99 -9.13 -2.25
C LEU A 37 -8.73 -10.35 -3.15
N GLU A 38 -7.75 -10.26 -4.04
CA GLU A 38 -7.44 -11.32 -5.00
C GLU A 38 -5.97 -11.26 -5.42
N ILE A 39 -5.37 -12.43 -5.68
CA ILE A 39 -4.04 -12.56 -6.28
C ILE A 39 -4.19 -13.49 -7.48
N LYS A 40 -4.05 -12.96 -8.70
CA LYS A 40 -4.22 -13.73 -9.93
C LYS A 40 -3.31 -13.19 -11.03
N GLY A 41 -2.60 -14.08 -11.72
CA GLY A 41 -1.77 -13.71 -12.89
C GLY A 41 -0.71 -12.66 -12.58
N GLY A 42 -0.13 -12.67 -11.37
CA GLY A 42 0.85 -11.66 -10.94
C GLY A 42 0.24 -10.30 -10.59
N GLN A 43 -1.07 -10.12 -10.74
CA GLN A 43 -1.79 -8.93 -10.30
C GLN A 43 -2.42 -9.16 -8.93
N VAL A 44 -2.47 -8.08 -8.16
CA VAL A 44 -3.08 -8.06 -6.83
C VAL A 44 -4.21 -7.06 -6.84
N ARG A 45 -5.40 -7.52 -6.47
CA ARG A 45 -6.56 -6.64 -6.27
C ARG A 45 -6.55 -6.17 -4.82
N LEU A 46 -6.38 -4.87 -4.63
CA LEU A 46 -6.40 -4.24 -3.31
C LEU A 46 -7.73 -3.51 -3.09
N GLY A 47 -8.37 -3.77 -1.95
CA GLY A 47 -9.45 -2.94 -1.43
C GLY A 47 -8.86 -1.91 -0.48
N ILE A 48 -9.16 -0.64 -0.69
CA ILE A 48 -8.68 0.47 0.16
C ILE A 48 -9.91 1.13 0.78
N ASN A 49 -9.98 1.08 2.10
CA ASN A 49 -10.98 1.78 2.89
C ASN A 49 -10.28 2.97 3.56
N ALA A 50 -10.70 4.19 3.24
CA ALA A 50 -10.10 5.41 3.76
C ALA A 50 -11.18 6.51 3.85
N PRO A 51 -11.08 7.43 4.82
CA PRO A 51 -11.99 8.57 4.91
C PRO A 51 -11.79 9.51 3.71
N LYS A 52 -12.83 10.28 3.36
CA LYS A 52 -12.81 11.20 2.20
C LYS A 52 -11.71 12.26 2.26
N ALA A 53 -11.21 12.58 3.45
CA ALA A 53 -10.11 13.53 3.64
C ALA A 53 -8.75 12.99 3.17
N VAL A 54 -8.61 11.67 3.02
CA VAL A 54 -7.39 11.02 2.54
C VAL A 54 -7.61 10.59 1.09
N PRO A 55 -7.10 11.36 0.11
CA PRO A 55 -7.26 11.00 -1.28
C PRO A 55 -6.41 9.77 -1.62
N VAL A 56 -7.02 8.83 -2.36
CA VAL A 56 -6.37 7.60 -2.82
C VAL A 56 -6.22 7.68 -4.33
N HIS A 57 -4.98 7.77 -4.79
CA HIS A 57 -4.64 7.86 -6.21
C HIS A 57 -3.82 6.66 -6.64
N ARG A 58 -3.85 6.35 -7.94
CA ARG A 58 -2.90 5.42 -8.55
C ARG A 58 -1.55 6.12 -8.67
N GLY A 59 -0.46 5.45 -8.27
CA GLY A 59 0.86 6.07 -8.16
C GLY A 59 1.37 6.66 -9.47
N GLU A 60 1.06 6.01 -10.59
CA GLU A 60 1.41 6.45 -11.94
C GLU A 60 0.65 7.70 -12.41
N ILE A 61 -0.48 8.02 -11.78
CA ILE A 61 -1.29 9.22 -12.08
C ILE A 61 -0.92 10.37 -11.13
N HIS A 62 -0.59 10.04 -9.88
CA HIS A 62 -0.30 11.01 -8.82
C HIS A 62 0.94 11.87 -9.09
N ALA A 63 1.94 11.33 -9.79
CA ALA A 63 3.18 12.03 -10.10
C ALA A 63 2.97 13.34 -10.89
N LYS A 64 1.88 13.45 -11.67
CA LYS A 64 1.57 14.65 -12.47
C LYS A 64 0.86 15.74 -11.69
N VAL A 65 0.10 15.39 -10.67
CA VAL A 65 -0.78 16.33 -9.94
C VAL A 65 0.01 17.16 -8.92
N ILE A 66 1.14 16.66 -8.42
CA ILE A 66 1.98 17.38 -7.46
C ILE A 66 2.89 18.43 -8.15
N GLU A 67 3.23 18.26 -9.42
CA GLU A 67 4.11 19.22 -10.15
C GLU A 67 3.41 20.54 -10.55
N GLU A 68 2.07 20.61 -10.48
CA GLU A 68 1.30 21.79 -10.88
C GLU A 68 0.82 22.67 -9.69
N SER A 69 1.38 22.48 -8.48
CA SER A 69 1.09 23.32 -7.30
C SER A 69 2.31 24.07 -6.79
#